data_AF-A0AAQ4E876-F1
#
_entry.id   AF-A0AAQ4E876-F1
#
_cell.length_a   1.000
_cell.length_b   1.000
_cell.length_c   1.000
_cell.angle_alpha   90.00
_cell.angle_beta   90.00
_cell.angle_gamma   90.00
#
_symmetry.space_group_name_H-M   'P 1'
#
loop_
_entity.id
_entity.type
_entity.pdbx_description
1 polymer ?
#
loop_
_entity_poly.entity_id
_entity_poly.type
_entity_poly.pdbx_seq_one_letter_code
_entity_poly.pdbx_strand_id
1 'polypeptide(L)'
;MGAKDLAAACTAEEKDIQCLEDYTKNCLDGITKGMVQLILDGITTINLEKCTTTHPQHGNYLNYVVCMNTVGDKIHHCNKNITAVLETSSEVAENKHKIGYACCTFTTYRQCVVNSIRGTCSEDHIKYAEGIVQQYAGDILDAVCTRGQAEDQVPPPASERNPEELRLKVASLLKIDAPGIMPKVRIKGADQRL
;
A
#
# COMPACT_ATOMS: atom_id res chain seq x y z
N MET A 1 6.84 -6.74 22.41
CA MET A 1 7.24 -5.33 22.32
C MET A 1 6.79 -4.65 23.60
N GLY A 2 7.73 -4.09 24.38
CA GLY A 2 7.43 -3.34 25.61
C GLY A 2 7.50 -1.81 25.42
N ALA A 3 7.25 -1.04 26.47
CA ALA A 3 7.24 0.43 26.40
C ALA A 3 8.56 1.07 25.93
N LYS A 4 9.71 0.47 26.28
CA LYS A 4 11.03 0.93 25.80
C LYS A 4 11.22 0.66 24.30
N ASP A 5 10.73 -0.47 23.81
CA ASP A 5 10.77 -0.80 22.39
C ASP A 5 9.86 0.13 21.59
N LEU A 6 8.70 0.49 22.14
CA LEU A 6 7.77 1.46 21.55
C LEU A 6 8.40 2.85 21.45
N ALA A 7 9.10 3.34 22.48
CA ALA A 7 9.77 4.64 22.41
C ALA A 7 10.80 4.70 21.27
N ALA A 8 11.58 3.63 21.08
CA ALA A 8 12.51 3.54 19.96
C ALA A 8 11.80 3.49 18.60
N ALA A 9 10.69 2.74 18.52
CA ALA A 9 9.86 2.69 17.31
C ALA A 9 9.26 4.06 16.98
N CYS A 10 8.75 4.79 17.97
CA CYS A 10 8.21 6.14 17.80
C CYS A 10 9.23 7.10 17.18
N THR A 11 10.48 7.09 17.66
CA THR A 11 11.55 7.93 17.09
C THR A 11 11.94 7.51 15.67
N ALA A 12 11.87 6.21 15.35
CA ALA A 12 12.13 5.74 13.99
C ALA A 12 11.00 6.16 13.04
N GLU A 13 9.75 5.95 13.44
CA GLU A 13 8.58 6.28 12.64
C GLU A 13 8.40 7.79 12.43
N GLU A 14 8.77 8.63 13.41
CA GLU A 14 8.80 10.09 13.24
C GLU A 14 9.74 10.51 12.10
N LYS A 15 10.89 9.85 11.94
CA LYS A 15 11.81 10.10 10.82
C LYS A 15 11.24 9.63 9.49
N ASP A 16 10.56 8.48 9.48
CA ASP A 16 9.91 7.96 8.28
C ASP A 16 8.77 8.89 7.83
N ILE A 17 7.95 9.38 8.77
CA ILE A 17 6.90 10.38 8.51
C ILE A 17 7.52 11.65 7.93
N GLN A 18 8.59 12.18 8.54
CA GLN A 18 9.24 13.39 8.03
C GLN A 18 9.76 13.21 6.59
N CYS A 19 10.30 12.03 6.27
CA CYS A 19 10.75 11.70 4.91
C CYS A 19 9.58 11.72 3.92
N LEU A 20 8.43 11.15 4.30
CA LEU A 20 7.23 11.14 3.46
C LEU A 20 6.61 12.53 3.29
N GLU A 21 6.65 13.37 4.33
CA GLU A 21 6.23 14.77 4.25
C GLU A 21 7.11 15.56 3.28
N ASP A 22 8.44 15.42 3.38
CA ASP A 22 9.38 16.07 2.48
C ASP A 22 9.19 15.61 1.03
N TYR A 23 8.99 14.30 0.81
CA TYR A 23 8.67 13.78 -0.51
C TYR A 23 7.35 14.36 -1.05
N THR A 24 6.29 14.37 -0.22
CA THR A 24 4.99 14.91 -0.61
C THR A 24 5.07 16.40 -0.94
N LYS A 25 5.85 17.16 -0.17
CA LYS A 25 6.04 18.59 -0.38
C LYS A 25 6.81 18.88 -1.67
N ASN A 26 7.88 18.13 -1.93
CA ASN A 26 8.87 18.47 -2.96
C ASN A 26 8.69 17.71 -4.28
N CYS A 27 7.96 16.58 -4.28
CA CYS A 27 7.86 15.69 -5.44
C CYS A 27 6.43 15.45 -5.92
N LEU A 28 5.41 15.80 -5.13
CA LEU A 28 4.01 15.65 -5.51
C LEU A 28 3.33 17.00 -5.71
N ASP A 29 2.41 17.03 -6.67
CA ASP A 29 1.62 18.21 -7.05
C ASP A 29 0.13 17.89 -7.21
N GLY A 30 -0.67 18.96 -7.22
CA GLY A 30 -2.10 18.91 -7.51
C GLY A 30 -2.89 18.00 -6.56
N ILE A 31 -3.82 17.24 -7.13
CA ILE A 31 -4.74 16.37 -6.37
C ILE A 31 -3.98 15.24 -5.67
N THR A 32 -2.95 14.67 -6.29
CA THR A 32 -2.16 13.58 -5.71
C THR A 32 -1.47 14.04 -4.42
N LYS A 33 -0.89 15.25 -4.42
CA LYS A 33 -0.31 15.85 -3.21
C LYS A 33 -1.34 15.96 -2.09
N GLY A 34 -2.52 16.50 -2.38
CA GLY A 34 -3.60 16.66 -1.41
C GLY A 34 -4.05 15.32 -0.81
N MET A 35 -4.21 14.30 -1.64
CA MET A 35 -4.60 12.95 -1.19
C MET A 35 -3.53 12.32 -0.29
N VAL A 36 -2.26 12.37 -0.69
CA VAL A 36 -1.17 11.80 0.12
C VAL A 36 -1.00 12.57 1.43
N GLN A 37 -1.13 13.90 1.40
CA GLN A 37 -1.03 14.72 2.61
C GLN A 37 -2.12 14.39 3.64
N LEU A 38 -3.37 14.19 3.21
CA LEU A 38 -4.43 13.76 4.12
C LEU A 38 -4.15 12.38 4.74
N ILE A 39 -3.57 11.44 3.97
CA ILE A 39 -3.14 10.13 4.50
C ILE A 39 -2.05 10.32 5.55
N LEU A 40 -1.06 11.15 5.26
CA LEU A 40 0.06 11.42 6.16
C LEU A 40 -0.41 12.10 7.45
N ASP A 41 -1.33 13.06 7.38
CA ASP A 41 -1.89 13.70 8.57
C ASP A 41 -2.53 12.67 9.53
N GLY A 42 -3.23 11.68 8.97
CA GLY A 42 -3.80 10.58 9.73
C GLY A 42 -2.74 9.65 10.34
N ILE A 43 -1.69 9.31 9.58
CA ILE A 43 -0.54 8.52 10.08
C ILE A 43 0.19 9.27 11.20
N THR A 44 0.43 10.57 11.02
CA THR A 44 1.06 11.45 12.01
C THR A 44 0.25 11.49 13.29
N THR A 45 -1.08 11.58 13.18
CA THR A 45 -2.00 11.54 14.33
C THR A 45 -1.92 10.19 15.06
N ILE A 46 -1.99 9.07 14.34
CA ILE A 46 -1.86 7.73 14.92
C ILE A 46 -0.52 7.59 15.66
N ASN A 47 0.58 8.03 15.03
CA ASN A 47 1.91 7.97 15.63
C ASN A 47 1.98 8.83 16.90
N LEU A 48 1.52 10.08 16.85
CA LEU A 48 1.49 10.97 18.01
C LEU A 48 0.68 10.36 19.16
N GLU A 49 -0.51 9.85 18.87
CA GLU A 49 -1.44 9.28 19.86
C GLU A 49 -0.89 8.01 20.52
N LYS A 50 -0.24 7.11 19.77
CA LYS A 50 0.37 5.90 20.35
C LYS A 50 1.67 6.21 21.10
N CYS A 51 2.40 7.26 20.71
CA CYS A 51 3.68 7.63 21.30
C CYS A 51 3.53 8.55 22.53
N THR A 52 2.37 9.17 22.71
CA THR A 52 2.05 9.98 23.89
C THR A 52 1.61 9.10 25.05
N THR A 53 2.45 8.94 26.07
CA THR A 53 2.21 8.00 27.20
C THR A 53 0.93 8.24 28.00
N THR A 54 0.41 9.47 27.99
CA THR A 54 -0.83 9.85 28.67
C THR A 54 -2.08 9.63 27.81
N HIS A 55 -1.91 9.37 26.51
CA HIS A 55 -3.02 9.19 25.59
C HIS A 55 -3.55 7.74 25.65
N PRO A 56 -4.87 7.50 25.57
CA PRO A 56 -5.43 6.15 25.64
C PRO A 56 -4.88 5.19 24.57
N GLN A 57 -4.52 5.71 23.39
CA GLN A 57 -3.98 4.88 22.31
C GLN A 57 -2.61 4.29 22.62
N HIS A 58 -1.83 4.89 23.53
CA HIS A 58 -0.58 4.30 24.00
C HIS A 58 -0.83 2.94 24.67
N GLY A 59 -1.82 2.89 25.56
CA GLY A 59 -2.24 1.64 26.21
C GLY A 59 -2.83 0.64 25.22
N ASN A 60 -3.71 1.11 24.31
CA ASN A 60 -4.30 0.24 23.28
C ASN A 60 -3.22 -0.39 22.41
N TYR A 61 -2.25 0.39 21.91
CA TYR A 61 -1.15 -0.13 21.11
C TYR A 61 -0.41 -1.23 21.85
N LEU A 62 0.01 -1.00 23.10
CA LEU A 62 0.73 -1.99 23.90
C LEU A 62 -0.10 -3.26 24.15
N ASN A 63 -1.42 -3.13 24.28
CA ASN A 63 -2.33 -4.26 24.47
C ASN A 63 -2.45 -5.14 23.22
N TYR A 64 -2.50 -4.54 22.03
CA TYR A 64 -2.75 -5.28 20.78
C TYR A 64 -1.47 -5.70 20.04
N VAL A 65 -0.36 -4.95 20.18
CA VAL A 65 0.87 -5.14 19.39
C VAL A 65 1.48 -6.53 19.57
N VAL A 66 1.34 -7.14 20.75
CA VAL A 66 1.91 -8.45 21.05
C VAL A 66 1.35 -9.52 20.11
N CYS A 67 0.03 -9.60 19.93
CA CYS A 67 -0.55 -10.55 18.98
C CYS A 67 -0.35 -10.09 17.54
N MET A 68 -0.53 -8.79 17.25
CA MET A 68 -0.39 -8.25 15.89
C MET A 68 0.98 -8.54 15.28
N ASN A 69 2.05 -8.53 16.09
CA ASN A 69 3.40 -8.89 15.62
C ASN A 69 3.52 -10.35 15.18
N THR A 70 2.71 -11.27 15.70
CA THR A 70 2.71 -12.68 15.27
C THR A 70 2.16 -12.88 13.86
N VAL A 71 1.38 -11.90 13.36
CA VAL A 71 0.85 -11.85 12.00
C VAL A 71 1.51 -10.75 11.17
N GLY A 72 2.60 -10.16 11.65
CA GLY A 72 3.30 -9.03 11.03
C GLY A 72 3.72 -9.30 9.59
N ASP A 73 4.23 -10.50 9.30
CA ASP A 73 4.62 -10.88 7.93
C ASP A 73 3.44 -10.90 6.96
N LYS A 74 2.24 -11.30 7.43
CA LYS A 74 1.02 -11.31 6.62
C LYS A 74 0.51 -9.89 6.36
N ILE A 75 0.54 -9.02 7.38
CA ILE A 75 0.18 -7.60 7.23
C ILE A 75 1.17 -6.90 6.30
N HIS A 76 2.47 -7.19 6.42
CA HIS A 76 3.50 -6.69 5.50
C HIS A 76 3.25 -7.14 4.06
N HIS A 77 2.82 -8.38 3.86
CA HIS A 77 2.39 -8.85 2.54
C HIS A 77 1.20 -8.04 1.99
N CYS A 78 0.20 -7.73 2.82
CA CYS A 78 -0.90 -6.84 2.41
C CYS A 78 -0.39 -5.46 1.99
N ASN A 79 0.53 -4.85 2.75
CA ASN A 79 1.15 -3.55 2.42
C ASN A 79 1.89 -3.60 1.08
N LYS A 80 2.69 -4.65 0.85
CA LYS A 80 3.37 -4.83 -0.45
C LYS A 80 2.40 -4.96 -1.61
N ASN A 81 1.30 -5.69 -1.42
CA ASN A 81 0.31 -5.91 -2.47
C ASN A 81 -0.42 -4.63 -2.85
N ILE A 82 -0.87 -3.82 -1.87
CA ILE A 82 -1.52 -2.54 -2.18
C ILE A 82 -0.57 -1.61 -2.92
N THR A 83 0.69 -1.49 -2.50
CA THR A 83 1.70 -0.70 -3.21
C THR A 83 1.85 -1.17 -4.66
N ALA A 84 2.07 -2.46 -4.87
CA ALA A 84 2.26 -3.01 -6.22
C ALA A 84 1.03 -2.80 -7.13
N VAL A 85 -0.19 -2.94 -6.59
CA VAL A 85 -1.42 -2.73 -7.37
C VAL A 85 -1.62 -1.26 -7.70
N LEU A 86 -1.40 -0.34 -6.75
CA LEU A 86 -1.51 1.10 -6.98
C LEU A 86 -0.47 1.58 -7.99
N GLU A 87 0.79 1.15 -7.88
CA GLU A 87 1.85 1.45 -8.83
C GLU A 87 1.46 0.99 -10.24
N THR A 88 1.10 -0.29 -10.39
CA THR A 88 0.70 -0.83 -11.69
C THR A 88 -0.50 -0.06 -12.26
N SER A 89 -1.51 0.20 -11.44
CA SER A 89 -2.74 0.91 -11.88
C SER A 89 -2.44 2.35 -12.27
N SER A 90 -1.46 2.99 -11.65
CA SER A 90 -1.05 4.36 -11.99
C SER A 90 -0.44 4.45 -13.41
N GLU A 91 0.24 3.38 -13.84
CA GLU A 91 0.88 3.26 -15.15
C GLU A 91 -0.08 2.83 -16.26
N VAL A 92 -0.93 1.82 -15.98
CA VAL A 92 -1.72 1.14 -17.03
C VAL A 92 -3.17 1.59 -17.13
N ALA A 93 -3.75 2.15 -16.07
CA ALA A 93 -5.17 2.53 -16.08
C ALA A 93 -5.40 3.88 -16.75
N GLU A 94 -6.48 3.99 -17.53
CA GLU A 94 -6.94 5.29 -18.01
C GLU A 94 -7.29 6.20 -16.83
N ASN A 95 -7.02 7.51 -16.95
CA ASN A 95 -7.17 8.46 -15.84
C ASN A 95 -8.56 8.44 -15.17
N LYS A 96 -9.64 8.23 -15.92
CA LYS A 96 -11.02 8.13 -15.39
C LYS A 96 -11.25 6.90 -14.49
N HIS A 97 -10.42 5.86 -14.59
CA HIS A 97 -10.57 4.63 -13.82
C HIS A 97 -9.64 4.58 -12.60
N LYS A 98 -8.60 5.43 -12.53
CA LYS A 98 -7.59 5.41 -11.46
C LYS A 98 -8.19 5.50 -10.05
N ILE A 99 -9.21 6.35 -9.85
CA ILE A 99 -9.90 6.48 -8.57
C ILE A 99 -10.65 5.18 -8.22
N GLY A 100 -11.36 4.61 -9.18
CA GLY A 100 -12.06 3.33 -9.02
C GLY A 100 -11.13 2.19 -8.61
N TYR A 101 -10.01 2.05 -9.32
CA TYR A 101 -8.96 1.09 -8.98
C TYR A 101 -8.41 1.31 -7.57
N ALA A 102 -8.12 2.55 -7.19
CA ALA A 102 -7.63 2.87 -5.85
C ALA A 102 -8.64 2.47 -4.77
N CYS A 103 -9.92 2.81 -4.95
CA CYS A 103 -11.00 2.44 -4.03
C CYS A 103 -11.14 0.92 -3.85
N CYS A 104 -11.09 0.18 -4.96
CA CYS A 104 -11.21 -1.27 -4.93
C CYS A 104 -9.98 -1.94 -4.29
N THR A 105 -8.79 -1.42 -4.62
CA THR A 105 -7.53 -1.87 -4.02
C THR A 105 -7.55 -1.65 -2.51
N PHE A 106 -8.05 -0.52 -2.03
CA PHE A 106 -8.14 -0.25 -0.61
C PHE A 106 -9.11 -1.18 0.12
N THR A 107 -10.26 -1.48 -0.50
CA THR A 107 -11.21 -2.47 0.02
C THR A 107 -10.54 -3.83 0.17
N THR A 108 -9.78 -4.25 -0.86
CA THR A 108 -9.03 -5.51 -0.85
C THR A 108 -7.93 -5.50 0.23
N TYR A 109 -7.22 -4.38 0.39
CA TYR A 109 -6.21 -4.20 1.42
C TYR A 109 -6.80 -4.34 2.83
N ARG A 110 -7.91 -3.66 3.12
CA ARG A 110 -8.64 -3.80 4.39
C ARG A 110 -8.98 -5.25 4.67
N GLN A 111 -9.56 -5.94 3.69
CA GLN A 111 -9.92 -7.35 3.84
C GLN A 111 -8.70 -8.24 4.07
N CYS A 112 -7.58 -7.97 3.37
CA CYS A 112 -6.31 -8.69 3.56
C CYS A 112 -5.80 -8.55 5.00
N VAL A 113 -5.81 -7.33 5.56
CA VAL A 113 -5.39 -7.08 6.95
C VAL A 113 -6.30 -7.83 7.92
N VAL A 114 -7.62 -7.72 7.77
CA VAL A 114 -8.59 -8.43 8.63
C VAL A 114 -8.40 -9.95 8.56
N ASN A 115 -8.24 -10.50 7.36
CA ASN A 115 -8.02 -11.93 7.16
C ASN A 115 -6.68 -12.42 7.73
N SER A 116 -5.66 -11.55 7.77
CA SER A 116 -4.35 -11.88 8.34
C SER A 116 -4.41 -12.07 9.86
N ILE A 117 -5.32 -11.35 10.52
CA ILE A 117 -5.53 -11.34 11.98
C ILE A 117 -6.49 -12.46 12.40
N ARG A 118 -7.52 -12.72 11.57
CA ARG A 118 -8.58 -13.70 11.87
C ARG A 118 -8.00 -15.10 12.11
N GLY A 119 -8.46 -15.74 13.18
CA GLY A 119 -8.04 -17.09 13.56
C GLY A 119 -6.72 -17.16 14.33
N THR A 120 -5.94 -16.07 14.38
CA THR A 120 -4.72 -15.97 15.20
C THR A 120 -4.94 -15.05 16.41
N CYS A 121 -5.55 -13.89 16.20
CA CYS A 121 -5.84 -12.92 17.26
C CYS A 121 -7.35 -12.80 17.51
N SER A 122 -7.73 -12.11 18.59
CA SER A 122 -9.14 -11.91 18.96
C SER A 122 -9.85 -10.89 18.05
N GLU A 123 -11.19 -10.90 18.10
CA GLU A 123 -12.03 -9.93 17.39
C GLU A 123 -11.72 -8.47 17.74
N ASP A 124 -11.25 -8.19 18.97
CA ASP A 124 -10.85 -6.82 19.34
C ASP A 124 -9.58 -6.36 18.61
N HIS A 125 -8.69 -7.28 18.22
CA HIS A 125 -7.55 -6.94 17.36
C HIS A 125 -7.99 -6.59 15.94
N ILE A 126 -9.04 -7.26 15.44
CA ILE A 126 -9.66 -6.93 14.15
C ILE A 126 -10.23 -5.52 14.20
N LYS A 127 -11.04 -5.20 15.23
CA LYS A 127 -11.59 -3.84 15.41
C LYS A 127 -10.49 -2.78 15.55
N TYR A 128 -9.43 -3.09 16.29
CA TYR A 128 -8.29 -2.19 16.44
C TYR A 128 -7.63 -1.92 15.08
N ALA A 129 -7.34 -2.95 14.30
CA ALA A 129 -6.74 -2.80 12.97
C ALA A 129 -7.66 -2.03 12.00
N GLU A 130 -8.97 -2.32 12.00
CA GLU A 130 -9.94 -1.57 11.21
C GLU A 130 -10.00 -0.09 11.61
N GLY A 131 -9.95 0.19 12.91
CA GLY A 131 -9.92 1.56 13.44
C GLY A 131 -8.68 2.33 12.97
N ILE A 132 -7.50 1.71 12.99
CA ILE A 132 -6.27 2.31 12.46
C ILE A 132 -6.41 2.64 10.97
N VAL A 133 -6.93 1.70 10.17
CA VAL A 133 -7.09 1.92 8.74
C VAL A 133 -8.13 3.01 8.43
N GLN A 134 -9.23 3.06 9.20
CA GLN A 134 -10.21 4.13 9.10
C GLN A 134 -9.60 5.49 9.49
N GLN A 135 -8.75 5.54 10.50
CA GLN A 135 -8.17 6.79 11.00
C GLN A 135 -7.24 7.47 9.98
N TYR A 136 -6.46 6.72 9.18
CA TYR A 136 -5.56 7.36 8.21
C TYR A 136 -6.11 7.49 6.78
N ALA A 137 -7.12 6.73 6.41
CA ALA A 137 -7.62 6.76 5.03
C ALA A 137 -9.14 6.86 4.92
N GLY A 138 -9.87 6.67 6.02
CA GLY A 138 -11.33 6.58 6.03
C GLY A 138 -12.01 7.78 5.39
N ASP A 139 -11.72 8.99 5.86
CA ASP A 139 -12.38 10.20 5.37
C ASP A 139 -12.12 10.46 3.87
N ILE A 140 -10.90 10.16 3.41
CA ILE A 140 -10.54 10.29 1.99
C ILE A 140 -11.33 9.29 1.18
N LEU A 141 -11.37 8.03 1.62
CA LEU A 141 -12.06 6.97 0.91
C LEU A 141 -13.56 7.19 0.94
N ASP A 142 -14.13 7.62 2.05
CA ASP A 142 -15.56 7.93 2.13
C ASP A 142 -15.93 9.11 1.22
N ALA A 143 -15.04 10.09 1.07
CA ALA A 143 -15.24 11.23 0.18
C ALA A 143 -15.11 10.87 -1.31
N VAL A 144 -14.14 10.03 -1.69
CA VAL A 144 -13.82 9.75 -3.11
C VAL A 144 -14.40 8.42 -3.62
N CYS A 145 -14.59 7.45 -2.74
CA CYS A 145 -15.15 6.13 -3.00
C CYS A 145 -16.63 6.10 -2.64
N THR A 146 -17.44 6.84 -3.40
CA THR A 146 -18.91 6.70 -3.30
C THR A 146 -19.32 5.25 -3.57
N ARG A 147 -20.23 4.69 -2.75
CA ARG A 147 -20.72 3.30 -2.89
C ARG A 147 -21.20 3.05 -4.32
N GLY A 148 -20.42 2.35 -5.14
CA GLY A 148 -20.85 2.07 -6.52
C GLY A 148 -19.82 1.59 -7.53
N GLN A 149 -18.61 1.16 -7.17
CA GLN A 149 -17.71 0.54 -8.15
C GLN A 149 -17.48 -0.93 -7.80
N ALA A 150 -18.15 -1.76 -8.61
CA ALA A 150 -18.27 -3.21 -8.49
C ALA A 150 -16.90 -3.92 -8.46
N GLU A 151 -16.89 -5.07 -7.79
CA GLU A 151 -15.78 -6.03 -7.64
C GLU A 151 -15.10 -6.46 -8.96
N ASP A 152 -15.68 -6.15 -10.12
CA ASP A 152 -15.24 -6.61 -11.45
C ASP A 152 -13.99 -5.92 -12.02
N GLN A 153 -13.39 -4.94 -11.32
CA GLN A 153 -12.26 -4.17 -11.83
C GLN A 153 -10.96 -4.34 -11.03
N VAL A 154 -10.82 -5.30 -10.12
CA VAL A 154 -9.51 -5.54 -9.48
C VAL A 154 -8.61 -6.33 -10.44
N PRO A 155 -7.46 -5.81 -10.90
CA PRO A 155 -6.48 -6.64 -11.57
C PRO A 155 -5.99 -7.70 -10.56
N PRO A 156 -5.80 -8.96 -10.96
CA PRO A 156 -5.34 -9.98 -10.02
C PRO A 156 -4.01 -9.57 -9.35
N PRO A 157 -3.75 -10.06 -8.12
CA PRO A 157 -2.51 -9.79 -7.38
C PRO A 157 -1.27 -10.01 -8.26
N ALA A 158 -0.21 -9.23 -8.03
CA ALA A 158 1.03 -9.35 -8.82
C ALA A 158 1.62 -10.78 -8.81
N SER A 159 1.40 -11.54 -7.73
CA SER A 159 1.78 -12.95 -7.58
C SER A 159 0.99 -13.92 -8.46
N GLU A 160 -0.17 -13.52 -8.97
CA GLU A 160 -1.10 -14.34 -9.75
C GLU A 160 -1.20 -13.89 -11.22
N ARG A 161 -0.51 -12.80 -11.58
CA ARG A 161 -0.47 -12.29 -12.96
C ARG A 161 0.54 -13.07 -13.78
N ASN A 162 0.08 -13.71 -14.87
CA ASN A 162 0.99 -14.21 -15.91
C ASN A 162 1.74 -12.99 -16.52
N PRO A 163 3.08 -12.91 -16.38
CA PRO A 163 3.86 -11.79 -16.89
C PRO A 163 3.70 -11.55 -18.40
N GLU A 164 3.39 -12.60 -19.15
CA GLU A 164 3.17 -12.56 -20.60
C GLU A 164 1.79 -11.97 -20.94
N GLU A 165 0.76 -12.30 -20.16
CA GLU A 165 -0.60 -11.78 -20.36
C GLU A 165 -0.70 -10.30 -20.00
N LEU A 166 0.01 -9.86 -18.95
CA LEU A 166 0.13 -8.45 -18.59
C LEU A 166 0.87 -7.65 -19.68
N ARG A 167 1.95 -8.23 -20.25
CA ARG A 167 2.67 -7.64 -21.38
C ARG A 167 1.79 -7.49 -22.62
N LEU A 168 1.00 -8.51 -22.95
CA LEU A 168 0.09 -8.48 -24.11
C LEU A 168 -1.03 -7.45 -23.92
N LYS A 169 -1.61 -7.35 -22.72
CA LYS A 169 -2.61 -6.31 -22.40
C LYS A 169 -2.02 -4.90 -22.51
N VAL A 170 -0.83 -4.66 -21.97
CA VAL A 170 -0.12 -3.38 -22.10
C VAL A 170 0.21 -3.06 -23.56
N ALA A 171 0.71 -4.02 -24.34
CA ALA A 171 0.99 -3.83 -25.76
C ALA A 171 -0.27 -3.48 -26.57
N SER A 172 -1.39 -4.15 -26.27
CA SER A 172 -2.69 -3.89 -26.92
C SER A 172 -3.26 -2.50 -26.60
N LEU A 173 -3.10 -2.04 -25.36
CA LEU A 173 -3.55 -0.71 -24.91
C LEU A 173 -2.69 0.41 -25.49
N LEU A 174 -1.39 0.13 -25.72
CA LEU A 174 -0.46 1.10 -26.30
C LEU A 174 -0.46 1.11 -27.84
N LYS A 175 -1.30 0.28 -28.50
CA LYS A 175 -1.27 0.06 -29.96
C LYS A 175 0.13 -0.23 -30.49
N ILE A 176 0.94 -0.91 -29.69
CA ILE A 176 2.24 -1.40 -30.13
C ILE A 176 1.98 -2.77 -30.72
N ASP A 177 2.27 -2.94 -32.02
CA ASP A 177 2.28 -4.28 -32.62
C ASP A 177 3.25 -5.14 -31.80
N ALA A 178 2.75 -6.24 -31.23
CA ALA A 178 3.58 -7.19 -30.52
C ALA A 178 3.97 -8.33 -31.47
N PRO A 179 5.13 -8.27 -32.14
CA PRO A 179 5.70 -9.48 -32.70
C PRO A 179 6.54 -10.17 -31.62
N GLY A 180 6.08 -11.35 -31.23
CA GLY A 180 7.00 -12.35 -30.70
C GLY A 180 8.12 -12.59 -31.72
N ILE A 181 9.35 -12.41 -31.27
CA ILE A 181 10.58 -13.17 -31.57
C ILE A 181 11.73 -12.29 -31.04
N MET A 182 12.46 -12.80 -30.04
CA MET A 182 13.70 -12.18 -29.56
C MET A 182 14.65 -11.94 -30.73
N PRO A 183 15.14 -10.71 -30.98
CA PRO A 183 16.35 -10.55 -31.76
C PRO A 183 17.51 -11.06 -30.90
N LYS A 184 18.15 -12.14 -31.33
CA LYS A 184 19.46 -12.54 -30.79
C LYS A 184 20.35 -11.31 -30.79
N VAL A 185 20.70 -10.81 -29.61
CA VAL A 185 21.79 -9.84 -29.44
C VAL A 185 23.06 -10.54 -29.92
N ARG A 186 23.45 -10.27 -31.16
CA ARG A 186 24.74 -10.65 -31.71
C ARG A 186 25.76 -9.67 -31.12
N ILE A 187 26.41 -10.05 -30.03
CA ILE A 187 27.58 -9.33 -29.53
C ILE A 187 28.66 -9.44 -30.61
N LYS A 188 28.83 -8.40 -31.41
CA LYS A 188 30.04 -8.18 -32.21
C LYS A 188 31.02 -7.42 -31.31
N GLY A 189 32.07 -8.08 -30.86
CA GLY A 189 33.14 -7.40 -30.12
C GLY A 189 33.89 -8.27 -29.11
N ALA A 190 34.22 -9.51 -29.47
CA ALA A 190 35.33 -10.24 -28.86
C ALA A 190 36.15 -10.79 -30.03
N ASP A 191 37.00 -9.94 -30.61
CA ASP A 191 38.14 -10.41 -31.40
C ASP A 191 39.26 -10.71 -30.41
N GLN A 192 39.75 -11.93 -30.52
CA GLN A 192 40.75 -12.59 -29.73
C GLN A 192 42.00 -12.61 -30.61
N ARG A 193 43.07 -11.93 -30.18
CA ARG A 193 44.43 -12.20 -30.65
C ARG A 193 45.28 -12.38 -29.40
N LEU A 194 45.80 -13.59 -29.16
CA LEU A 194 47.11 -14.04 -29.63
C LEU A 194 48.20 -13.08 -29.16
#